data_AF-A0AAW1HG76-F1
#
_entry.id   AF-A0AAW1HG76-F1
#
_cell.length_a   1.000
_cell.length_b   1.000
_cell.length_c   1.000
_cell.angle_alpha   90.00
_cell.angle_beta   90.00
_cell.angle_gamma   90.00
#
_symmetry.space_group_name_H-M   'P 1'
#
loop_
_entity.id
_entity.type
_entity.pdbx_description
1 polymer ?
#
loop_
_entity_poly.entity_id
_entity_poly.type
_entity_poly.pdbx_seq_one_letter_code
_entity_poly.pdbx_strand_id
1 'polypeptide(L)'
;GYEIEICQFGSRSQESNLDIIEENYSVALDYDWQTRRITVQLKFLYEGCYHAKMRYQGTELNNGDFDIIVLNSADSTLVHKNVASKNHNVCYEAKLIGVNSERILKPKKILCYVSPKQLIIKELILKFIPKRIYTFRLCPSTKINFVSESMAKQNENLDGSFVIDDGCQPKIELVSKERNVIAATFAQFLLKNMGGSETFKDKQDFFYHEIRKYHQKHYHEKLSMKVNRENAYVPLETWKTNQNAHHDPLQ
;
A
#
# COMPACT_ATOMS: atom_id res chain seq x y z
N GLY A 1 -16.45 21.57 12.63
CA GLY A 1 -16.07 22.18 11.34
C GLY A 1 -15.28 21.17 10.59
N TYR A 2 -13.96 21.13 10.80
CA TYR A 2 -13.19 19.91 10.60
C TYR A 2 -13.37 18.97 11.78
N GLU A 3 -13.47 17.68 11.48
CA GLU A 3 -13.63 16.60 12.46
C GLU A 3 -12.75 15.45 12.02
N ILE A 4 -12.12 14.78 12.97
CA ILE A 4 -11.37 13.55 12.75
C ILE A 4 -11.84 12.50 13.73
N GLU A 5 -12.22 11.36 13.19
CA GLU A 5 -12.67 10.18 13.92
C GLU A 5 -11.55 9.14 13.82
N ILE A 6 -11.03 8.67 14.96
CA ILE A 6 -9.98 7.66 15.00
C ILE A 6 -10.46 6.44 15.79
N CYS A 7 -10.39 5.26 15.18
CA CYS A 7 -10.77 3.98 15.78
C CYS A 7 -9.60 3.00 15.77
N GLN A 8 -9.34 2.30 16.87
CA GLN A 8 -8.27 1.30 16.95
C GLN A 8 -8.74 -0.09 16.46
N PHE A 9 -7.83 -0.84 15.84
CA PHE A 9 -8.04 -2.23 15.40
C PHE A 9 -7.31 -3.24 16.31
N GLY A 10 -8.06 -4.16 16.93
CA GLY A 10 -7.53 -5.26 17.75
C GLY A 10 -7.34 -4.91 19.23
N SER A 11 -6.81 -5.86 20.00
CA SER A 11 -6.62 -5.73 21.45
C SER A 11 -5.23 -5.17 21.78
N ARG A 12 -5.08 -4.50 22.93
CA ARG A 12 -3.81 -3.94 23.39
C ARG A 12 -2.74 -5.04 23.55
N SER A 13 -1.54 -4.82 23.00
CA SER A 13 -0.36 -5.64 23.29
C SER A 13 0.16 -5.33 24.71
N GLN A 14 -0.21 -6.20 25.66
CA GLN A 14 0.31 -6.38 27.04
C GLN A 14 -0.20 -5.50 28.20
N GLU A 15 -0.76 -6.22 29.18
CA GLU A 15 -0.51 -6.13 30.64
C GLU A 15 -0.11 -4.75 31.22
N SER A 16 -1.08 -3.88 31.46
CA SER A 16 -0.99 -2.93 32.57
C SER A 16 -2.37 -2.47 33.03
N ASN A 17 -2.56 -2.68 34.33
CA ASN A 17 -3.57 -2.19 35.26
C ASN A 17 -4.71 -1.29 34.74
N LEU A 18 -5.93 -1.75 35.04
CA LEU A 18 -7.04 -1.01 35.67
C LEU A 18 -7.12 0.51 35.41
N ASP A 19 -8.21 0.90 34.74
CA ASP A 19 -8.98 2.13 34.99
C ASP A 19 -8.35 3.50 34.73
N ILE A 20 -7.52 3.64 33.69
CA ILE A 20 -7.22 4.97 33.14
C ILE A 20 -7.56 5.00 31.64
N ILE A 21 -8.65 5.69 31.31
CA ILE A 21 -8.99 6.13 29.95
C ILE A 21 -8.08 7.31 29.62
N GLU A 22 -6.77 7.06 29.50
CA GLU A 22 -5.89 8.04 28.87
C GLU A 22 -6.12 7.97 27.36
N GLU A 23 -6.28 9.13 26.72
CA GLU A 23 -6.43 9.21 25.28
C GLU A 23 -5.21 8.56 24.59
N ASN A 24 -5.43 7.46 23.87
CA ASN A 24 -4.36 6.70 23.20
C ASN A 24 -3.64 7.50 22.09
N TYR A 25 -4.18 8.66 21.74
CA TYR A 25 -3.67 9.57 20.73
C TYR A 25 -4.07 11.01 21.04
N SER A 26 -3.35 11.97 20.49
CA SER A 26 -3.78 13.37 20.44
C SER A 26 -3.83 13.89 19.01
N VAL A 27 -4.78 14.78 18.74
CA VAL A 27 -4.96 15.43 17.44
C VAL A 27 -4.89 16.94 17.63
N ALA A 28 -4.04 17.60 16.85
CA ALA A 28 -4.08 19.04 16.67
C ALA A 28 -4.36 19.38 15.20
N LEU A 29 -5.24 20.36 14.99
CA LEU A 29 -5.62 20.86 13.67
C LEU A 29 -5.27 22.34 13.59
N ASP A 30 -4.53 22.70 12.55
CA ASP A 30 -4.17 24.08 12.25
C ASP A 30 -4.63 24.45 10.83
N TYR A 31 -5.22 25.63 10.68
CA TYR A 31 -5.67 26.14 9.39
C TYR A 31 -4.92 27.41 9.03
N ASP A 32 -4.14 27.33 7.97
CA ASP A 32 -3.43 28.48 7.41
C ASP A 32 -4.35 29.22 6.45
N TRP A 33 -4.80 30.42 6.85
CA TRP A 33 -5.66 31.28 6.06
C TRP A 33 -4.98 31.86 4.81
N GLN A 34 -3.64 31.97 4.79
CA GLN A 34 -2.89 32.50 3.67
C GLN A 34 -2.79 31.46 2.55
N THR A 35 -2.37 30.25 2.90
CA THR A 35 -2.20 29.16 1.91
C THR A 35 -3.48 28.36 1.70
N ARG A 36 -4.52 28.60 2.53
CA ARG A 36 -5.77 27.84 2.60
C ARG A 36 -5.54 26.35 2.84
N ARG A 37 -4.47 26.00 3.57
CA ARG A 37 -4.09 24.62 3.88
C ARG A 37 -4.49 24.26 5.30
N ILE A 38 -4.81 22.98 5.49
CA ILE A 38 -5.06 22.40 6.79
C ILE A 38 -3.87 21.51 7.12
N THR A 39 -3.32 21.67 8.32
CA THR A 39 -2.29 20.78 8.87
C THR A 39 -2.92 19.96 9.98
N VAL A 40 -2.75 18.65 9.90
CA VAL A 40 -3.16 17.72 10.97
C VAL A 40 -1.92 17.15 11.61
N GLN A 41 -1.82 17.29 12.93
CA GLN A 41 -0.78 16.67 13.73
C GLN A 41 -1.41 15.56 14.56
N LEU A 42 -0.95 14.34 14.33
CA LEU A 42 -1.39 13.14 15.04
C LEU A 42 -0.23 12.63 15.89
N LYS A 43 -0.47 12.38 17.18
CA LYS A 43 0.48 11.74 18.08
C LYS A 43 -0.17 10.50 18.66
N PHE A 44 0.49 9.34 18.54
CA PHE A 44 0.02 8.07 19.11
C PHE A 44 0.95 7.66 20.24
N LEU A 45 0.38 7.20 21.36
CA LEU A 45 1.16 6.77 22.52
C LEU A 45 1.57 5.29 22.43
N TYR A 46 0.73 4.47 21.80
CA TYR A 46 0.88 3.01 21.77
C TYR A 46 0.95 2.48 20.33
N GLU A 47 1.72 1.41 20.15
CA GLU A 47 1.69 0.65 18.90
C GLU A 47 0.29 0.09 18.61
N GLY A 48 -0.02 -0.06 17.33
CA GLY A 48 -1.33 -0.52 16.90
C GLY A 48 -1.66 -0.13 15.47
N CYS A 49 -2.82 -0.59 15.03
CA CYS A 49 -3.41 -0.15 13.78
C CYS A 49 -4.63 0.69 14.11
N TYR A 50 -4.77 1.84 13.46
CA TYR A 50 -5.85 2.79 13.67
C TYR A 50 -6.47 3.14 12.33
N HIS A 51 -7.78 3.32 12.29
CA HIS A 51 -8.51 3.87 11.17
C HIS A 51 -8.79 5.34 11.46
N ALA A 52 -8.48 6.23 10.53
CA ALA A 52 -8.78 7.65 10.63
C ALA A 52 -9.72 8.08 9.51
N LYS A 53 -10.78 8.81 9.89
CA LYS A 53 -11.74 9.40 8.96
C LYS A 53 -11.88 10.90 9.23
N MET A 54 -11.60 11.71 8.22
CA MET A 54 -11.63 13.17 8.30
C MET A 54 -12.82 13.74 7.54
N ARG A 55 -13.55 14.65 8.18
CA ARG A 55 -14.72 15.33 7.60
C ARG A 55 -14.60 16.84 7.75
N TYR A 56 -15.20 17.57 6.82
CA TYR A 56 -15.47 19.01 6.91
C TYR A 56 -16.96 19.27 6.73
N GLN A 57 -17.58 19.88 7.73
CA GLN A 57 -19.03 20.15 7.76
C GLN A 57 -19.85 18.88 7.46
N GLY A 58 -19.45 17.76 8.06
CA GLY A 58 -20.07 16.45 7.83
C GLY A 58 -19.71 15.75 6.52
N THR A 59 -19.01 16.42 5.59
CA THR A 59 -18.58 15.83 4.31
C THR A 59 -17.19 15.24 4.43
N GLU A 60 -17.00 13.99 4.00
CA GLU A 60 -15.69 13.35 4.00
C GLU A 60 -14.69 14.07 3.07
N LEU A 61 -13.47 14.29 3.54
CA LEU A 61 -12.43 14.90 2.74
C LEU A 61 -11.85 13.87 1.76
N ASN A 62 -11.42 14.33 0.58
CA ASN A 62 -10.66 13.49 -0.34
C ASN A 62 -9.36 12.99 0.33
N ASN A 63 -9.12 11.69 0.27
CA ASN A 63 -8.04 11.01 1.01
C ASN A 63 -8.13 11.19 2.54
N GLY A 64 -9.30 11.56 3.06
CA GLY A 64 -9.57 11.71 4.48
C GLY A 64 -9.88 10.40 5.20
N ASP A 65 -10.01 9.29 4.48
CA ASP A 65 -10.23 7.94 4.99
C ASP A 65 -8.95 7.11 4.76
N PHE A 66 -8.25 6.77 5.83
CA PHE A 66 -6.97 6.07 5.77
C PHE A 66 -6.64 5.30 7.06
N ASP A 67 -5.82 4.26 6.92
CA ASP A 67 -5.29 3.49 8.05
C ASP A 67 -3.90 3.98 8.46
N ILE A 68 -3.61 3.89 9.75
CA ILE A 68 -2.36 4.29 10.40
C ILE A 68 -1.80 3.08 11.11
N ILE A 69 -0.53 2.75 10.84
CA ILE A 69 0.19 1.66 11.51
C ILE A 69 1.27 2.29 12.39
N VAL A 70 1.11 2.20 13.70
CA VAL A 70 2.07 2.66 14.70
C VAL A 70 2.87 1.46 15.17
N LEU A 71 4.19 1.54 15.04
CA LEU A 71 5.11 0.47 15.43
C LEU A 71 5.94 0.91 16.63
N ASN A 72 6.29 -0.05 17.48
CA ASN A 72 7.36 0.13 18.44
C ASN A 72 8.72 0.24 17.73
N SER A 73 9.76 0.60 18.48
CA SER A 73 11.12 0.82 17.94
C SER A 73 11.75 -0.45 17.33
N ALA A 74 11.50 -1.62 17.92
CA ALA A 74 12.04 -2.90 17.44
C ALA A 74 11.43 -3.29 16.09
N ASP A 75 10.10 -3.23 15.99
CA ASP A 75 9.34 -3.52 14.77
C ASP A 75 9.66 -2.52 13.67
N SER A 76 9.77 -1.23 14.00
CA SER A 76 10.20 -0.20 13.05
C SER A 76 11.58 -0.51 12.46
N THR A 77 12.55 -0.86 13.32
CA THR A 77 13.90 -1.25 12.88
C THR A 77 13.86 -2.49 11.99
N LEU A 78 13.05 -3.48 12.33
CA LEU A 78 12.87 -4.70 11.55
C LEU A 78 12.29 -4.40 10.16
N VAL A 79 11.22 -3.59 10.08
CA VAL A 79 10.62 -3.15 8.81
C VAL A 79 11.65 -2.43 7.95
N HIS A 80 12.39 -1.46 8.50
CA HIS A 80 13.42 -0.74 7.76
C HIS A 80 14.51 -1.67 7.22
N LYS A 81 14.99 -2.62 8.03
CA LYS A 81 15.97 -3.62 7.61
C LYS A 81 15.42 -4.50 6.48
N ASN A 82 14.19 -4.96 6.60
CA ASN A 82 13.53 -5.81 5.62
C ASN A 82 13.33 -5.09 4.27
N VAL A 83 12.99 -3.80 4.30
CA VAL A 83 12.75 -2.98 3.11
C VAL A 83 14.05 -2.53 2.42
N ALA A 84 15.12 -2.31 3.20
CA ALA A 84 16.45 -1.97 2.70
C ALA A 84 17.20 -3.19 2.14
N SER A 85 16.89 -4.37 2.66
CA SER A 85 17.51 -5.63 2.27
C SER A 85 17.26 -5.98 0.79
N LYS A 86 18.30 -6.45 0.10
CA LYS A 86 18.18 -7.12 -1.21
C LYS A 86 17.76 -8.59 -1.09
N ASN A 87 17.76 -9.14 0.14
CA ASN A 87 17.34 -10.51 0.40
C ASN A 87 15.81 -10.60 0.48
N HIS A 88 15.23 -11.39 -0.42
CA HIS A 88 13.79 -11.64 -0.56
C HIS A 88 13.24 -12.68 0.43
N ASN A 89 14.00 -13.03 1.48
CA ASN A 89 13.66 -14.10 2.43
C ASN A 89 12.91 -13.58 3.67
N VAL A 90 12.27 -12.41 3.59
CA VAL A 90 11.45 -11.90 4.69
C VAL A 90 10.21 -12.78 4.82
N CYS A 91 10.06 -13.41 5.97
CA CYS A 91 9.10 -14.48 6.22
C CYS A 91 8.56 -14.35 7.64
N TYR A 92 7.24 -14.43 7.79
CA TYR A 92 6.54 -14.35 9.08
C TYR A 92 5.63 -15.55 9.26
N GLU A 93 5.47 -15.99 10.51
CA GLU A 93 4.53 -17.06 10.82
C GLU A 93 3.10 -16.51 10.95
N ALA A 94 2.14 -17.27 10.42
CA ALA A 94 0.72 -16.90 10.52
C ALA A 94 -0.16 -18.15 10.52
N LYS A 95 -1.45 -17.93 10.78
CA LYS A 95 -2.51 -18.92 10.61
C LYS A 95 -3.51 -18.42 9.58
N LEU A 96 -3.83 -19.25 8.59
CA LEU A 96 -4.97 -19.03 7.70
C LEU A 96 -6.23 -19.53 8.40
N ILE A 97 -7.19 -18.62 8.59
CA ILE A 97 -8.41 -18.87 9.40
C ILE A 97 -9.70 -18.67 8.62
N GLY A 98 -9.66 -18.03 7.46
CA GLY A 98 -10.83 -17.85 6.61
C GLY A 98 -10.49 -17.66 5.13
N VAL A 99 -11.42 -18.04 4.26
CA VAL A 99 -11.35 -17.82 2.81
C VAL A 99 -12.74 -17.37 2.34
N ASN A 100 -12.83 -16.31 1.54
CA ASN A 100 -14.10 -15.77 1.04
C ASN A 100 -15.14 -15.47 2.14
N SER A 101 -14.68 -14.96 3.29
CA SER A 101 -15.51 -14.72 4.49
C SER A 101 -16.05 -15.97 5.20
N GLU A 102 -15.68 -17.17 4.74
CA GLU A 102 -16.00 -18.41 5.44
C GLU A 102 -14.84 -18.81 6.36
N ARG A 103 -15.16 -19.12 7.62
CA ARG A 103 -14.18 -19.60 8.59
C ARG A 103 -13.81 -21.05 8.31
N ILE A 104 -12.50 -21.34 8.31
CA ILE A 104 -12.00 -22.70 8.19
C ILE A 104 -12.08 -23.36 9.57
N LEU A 105 -12.68 -24.56 9.64
CA LEU A 105 -12.83 -25.33 10.88
C LEU A 105 -11.49 -25.55 11.63
N LYS A 106 -10.41 -25.74 10.88
CA LYS A 106 -9.06 -25.94 11.43
C LYS A 106 -8.09 -24.93 10.82
N PRO A 107 -7.64 -23.92 11.60
CA PRO A 107 -6.61 -23.00 11.17
C PRO A 107 -5.37 -23.71 10.63
N LYS A 108 -4.89 -23.26 9.47
CA LYS A 108 -3.69 -23.82 8.82
C LYS A 108 -2.47 -22.98 9.16
N LYS A 109 -1.40 -23.63 9.63
CA LYS A 109 -0.10 -22.96 9.81
C LYS A 109 0.49 -22.61 8.45
N ILE A 110 0.84 -21.35 8.28
CA ILE A 110 1.38 -20.82 7.03
C ILE A 110 2.63 -19.97 7.30
N LEU A 111 3.39 -19.74 6.23
CA LEU A 111 4.46 -18.77 6.15
C LEU A 111 4.05 -17.66 5.17
N CYS A 112 4.18 -16.43 5.62
CA CYS A 112 3.87 -15.21 4.87
C CYS A 112 5.18 -14.57 4.41
N TYR A 113 5.43 -14.57 3.10
CA TYR A 113 6.62 -13.96 2.51
C TYR A 113 6.27 -12.62 1.89
N VAL A 114 6.89 -11.54 2.37
CA VAL A 114 6.69 -10.19 1.85
C VAL A 114 7.91 -9.78 1.04
N SER A 115 7.72 -9.45 -0.23
CA SER A 115 8.80 -9.00 -1.13
C SER A 115 8.41 -7.72 -1.85
N PRO A 116 9.36 -6.99 -2.46
CA PRO A 116 9.03 -5.79 -3.23
C PRO A 116 8.02 -6.03 -4.36
N LYS A 117 7.83 -7.26 -4.86
CA LYS A 117 6.94 -7.52 -5.99
C LYS A 117 5.64 -8.22 -5.60
N GLN A 118 5.68 -9.01 -4.53
CA GLN A 118 4.64 -9.97 -4.20
C GLN A 118 4.57 -10.28 -2.71
N LEU A 119 3.37 -10.61 -2.26
CA LEU A 119 3.07 -11.24 -0.98
C LEU A 119 2.69 -12.70 -1.24
N ILE A 120 3.49 -13.65 -0.75
CA ILE A 120 3.32 -15.08 -1.04
C ILE A 120 2.96 -15.81 0.24
N ILE A 121 1.88 -16.60 0.18
CA ILE A 121 1.45 -17.44 1.29
C ILE A 121 1.80 -18.90 1.00
N LYS A 122 2.51 -19.55 1.91
CA LYS A 122 2.86 -20.98 1.81
C LYS A 122 2.31 -21.76 3.01
N GLU A 123 1.66 -22.90 2.74
CA GLU A 123 1.25 -23.87 3.76
C GLU A 123 2.37 -24.91 3.97
N LEU A 124 2.65 -25.28 5.22
CA LEU A 124 3.62 -26.33 5.54
C LEU A 124 2.95 -27.71 5.48
N ILE A 125 3.05 -28.38 4.33
CA ILE A 125 2.58 -29.75 4.15
C ILE A 125 3.55 -30.71 4.86
N LEU A 126 3.00 -31.71 5.55
CA LEU A 126 3.76 -32.69 6.35
C LEU A 126 4.69 -32.03 7.39
N LYS A 127 4.44 -30.77 7.76
CA LYS A 127 5.26 -29.94 8.67
C LYS A 127 6.63 -29.46 8.13
N PHE A 128 7.03 -29.81 6.90
CA PHE A 128 8.34 -29.39 6.38
C PHE A 128 8.35 -28.98 4.90
N ILE A 129 7.32 -29.28 4.10
CA ILE A 129 7.28 -28.90 2.68
C ILE A 129 6.46 -27.62 2.51
N PRO A 130 7.08 -26.46 2.23
CA PRO A 130 6.34 -25.22 2.03
C PRO A 130 5.69 -25.20 0.63
N LYS A 131 4.38 -25.48 0.57
CA LYS A 131 3.58 -25.38 -0.66
C LYS A 131 2.96 -23.98 -0.78
N ARG A 132 3.25 -23.27 -1.87
CA ARG A 132 2.59 -22.01 -2.20
C ARG A 132 1.09 -22.22 -2.43
N ILE A 133 0.27 -21.45 -1.74
CA ILE A 133 -1.21 -21.53 -1.84
C ILE A 133 -1.85 -20.24 -2.35
N TYR A 134 -1.26 -19.06 -2.05
CA TYR A 134 -1.71 -17.77 -2.58
C TYR A 134 -0.51 -16.91 -2.99
N THR A 135 -0.72 -16.00 -3.92
CA THR A 135 0.29 -15.01 -4.33
C THR A 135 -0.42 -13.73 -4.74
N PHE A 136 -0.24 -12.68 -3.95
CA PHE A 136 -0.77 -11.36 -4.22
C PHE A 136 0.34 -10.50 -4.82
N ARG A 137 0.01 -9.69 -5.83
CA ARG A 137 0.95 -8.68 -6.32
C ARG A 137 1.07 -7.57 -5.29
N LEU A 138 2.26 -7.00 -5.15
CA LEU A 138 2.46 -5.80 -4.37
C LEU A 138 2.11 -4.58 -5.23
N CYS A 139 0.84 -4.18 -5.19
CA CYS A 139 0.29 -3.04 -5.92
C CYS A 139 -0.90 -2.43 -5.16
N PRO A 140 -1.35 -1.21 -5.50
CA PRO A 140 -2.45 -0.51 -4.81
C PRO A 140 -3.77 -1.27 -4.69
N SER A 141 -4.04 -2.16 -5.63
CA SER A 141 -5.26 -2.97 -5.66
C SER A 141 -5.25 -4.07 -4.58
N THR A 142 -4.08 -4.49 -4.12
CA THR A 142 -3.96 -5.46 -3.02
C THR A 142 -4.07 -4.71 -1.70
N LYS A 143 -5.15 -4.96 -0.98
CA LYS A 143 -5.47 -4.34 0.32
C LYS A 143 -5.21 -5.31 1.46
N ILE A 144 -4.69 -4.75 2.55
CA ILE A 144 -4.65 -5.40 3.87
C ILE A 144 -5.69 -4.67 4.71
N ASN A 145 -6.79 -5.34 5.02
CA ASN A 145 -7.86 -4.79 5.83
C ASN A 145 -7.75 -5.33 7.26
N PHE A 146 -7.71 -4.43 8.23
CA PHE A 146 -7.68 -4.80 9.63
C PHE A 146 -9.10 -5.11 10.12
N VAL A 147 -9.24 -6.12 10.98
CA VAL A 147 -10.53 -6.49 11.56
C VAL A 147 -10.78 -5.66 12.82
N SER A 148 -11.93 -5.00 12.91
CA SER A 148 -12.34 -4.16 14.04
C SER A 148 -12.53 -4.96 15.33
N GLU A 149 -12.23 -4.30 16.46
CA GLU A 149 -12.34 -4.84 17.82
C GLU A 149 -13.76 -5.33 18.17
N SER A 150 -14.80 -4.71 17.59
CA SER A 150 -16.21 -5.12 17.76
C SER A 150 -16.49 -6.55 17.29
N MET A 151 -15.77 -7.02 16.26
CA MET A 151 -15.84 -8.39 15.74
C MET A 151 -14.87 -9.33 16.46
N ALA A 152 -13.78 -8.81 17.02
CA ALA A 152 -12.77 -9.58 17.75
C ALA A 152 -13.23 -9.97 19.16
N LYS A 153 -14.02 -9.14 19.85
CA LYS A 153 -14.54 -9.42 21.22
C LYS A 153 -15.43 -10.66 21.33
N GLN A 154 -15.96 -11.16 20.22
CA GLN A 154 -16.73 -12.42 20.18
C GLN A 154 -15.83 -13.67 20.20
N ASN A 155 -14.51 -13.54 19.97
CA ASN A 155 -13.57 -14.65 19.98
C ASN A 155 -12.19 -14.17 20.46
N GLU A 156 -11.84 -14.50 21.72
CA GLU A 156 -10.58 -14.16 22.39
C GLU A 156 -9.29 -14.57 21.62
N ASN A 157 -9.41 -15.33 20.52
CA ASN A 157 -8.31 -15.83 19.69
C ASN A 157 -8.08 -15.07 18.36
N LEU A 158 -8.75 -13.93 18.13
CA LEU A 158 -8.66 -13.15 16.87
C LEU A 158 -7.74 -11.93 16.93
N ASP A 159 -7.03 -11.72 18.03
CA ASP A 159 -6.05 -10.64 18.09
C ASP A 159 -4.96 -10.83 17.02
N GLY A 160 -4.60 -9.74 16.34
CA GLY A 160 -3.72 -9.80 15.17
C GLY A 160 -4.36 -10.36 13.89
N SER A 161 -5.69 -10.37 13.78
CA SER A 161 -6.37 -10.75 12.52
C SER A 161 -6.35 -9.64 11.47
N PHE A 162 -6.24 -10.05 10.19
CA PHE A 162 -6.30 -9.18 9.02
C PHE A 162 -6.71 -9.96 7.77
N VAL A 163 -7.30 -9.26 6.81
CA VAL A 163 -7.74 -9.82 5.52
C VAL A 163 -6.87 -9.28 4.40
N ILE A 164 -6.47 -10.15 3.47
CA ILE A 164 -5.81 -9.76 2.22
C ILE A 164 -6.78 -9.97 1.07
N ASP A 165 -6.94 -8.93 0.25
CA ASP A 165 -7.82 -8.93 -0.92
C ASP A 165 -7.17 -8.16 -2.08
N ASP A 166 -7.17 -8.72 -3.29
CA ASP A 166 -6.71 -8.07 -4.51
C ASP A 166 -7.79 -7.97 -5.60
N GLY A 167 -9.02 -8.39 -5.28
CA GLY A 167 -10.16 -8.44 -6.21
C GLY A 167 -10.07 -9.51 -7.30
N CYS A 168 -8.99 -10.28 -7.38
CA CYS A 168 -8.74 -11.26 -8.45
C CYS A 168 -8.75 -12.70 -7.94
N GLN A 169 -8.36 -12.93 -6.70
CA GLN A 169 -8.32 -14.25 -6.07
C GLN A 169 -9.15 -14.26 -4.77
N PRO A 170 -9.44 -15.45 -4.19
CA PRO A 170 -10.20 -15.53 -2.95
C PRO A 170 -9.57 -14.67 -1.86
N LYS A 171 -10.37 -13.82 -1.21
CA LYS A 171 -9.93 -13.05 -0.04
C LYS A 171 -9.59 -14.02 1.08
N ILE A 172 -8.46 -13.80 1.74
CA ILE A 172 -8.00 -14.68 2.81
C ILE A 172 -7.94 -13.91 4.12
N GLU A 173 -8.29 -14.58 5.20
CA GLU A 173 -8.18 -14.04 6.54
C GLU A 173 -7.07 -14.77 7.30
N LEU A 174 -6.14 -13.99 7.82
CA LEU A 174 -4.97 -14.44 8.54
C LEU A 174 -4.99 -13.93 9.98
N VAL A 175 -4.28 -14.64 10.86
CA VAL A 175 -3.88 -14.17 12.18
C VAL A 175 -2.37 -14.35 12.33
N SER A 176 -1.67 -13.31 12.80
CA SER A 176 -0.23 -13.31 13.06
C SER A 176 0.07 -12.36 14.21
N LYS A 177 1.06 -12.69 15.05
CA LYS A 177 1.54 -11.74 16.08
C LYS A 177 2.29 -10.58 15.42
N GLU A 178 2.85 -10.83 14.25
CA GLU A 178 3.59 -9.90 13.42
C GLU A 178 2.71 -9.17 12.40
N ARG A 179 1.37 -9.16 12.59
CA ARG A 179 0.41 -8.47 11.71
C ARG A 179 0.88 -7.06 11.34
N ASN A 180 1.21 -6.25 12.34
CA ASN A 180 1.57 -4.84 12.15
C ASN A 180 2.87 -4.73 11.33
N VAL A 181 3.84 -5.60 11.57
CA VAL A 181 5.11 -5.67 10.84
C VAL A 181 4.89 -6.11 9.39
N ILE A 182 4.05 -7.12 9.14
CA ILE A 182 3.68 -7.58 7.80
C ILE A 182 3.03 -6.43 7.02
N ALA A 183 2.03 -5.78 7.60
CA ALA A 183 1.30 -4.69 6.95
C ALA A 183 2.20 -3.47 6.69
N ALA A 184 3.02 -3.07 7.66
CA ALA A 184 3.97 -1.97 7.50
C ALA A 184 5.04 -2.28 6.45
N THR A 185 5.58 -3.51 6.42
CA THR A 185 6.54 -3.94 5.38
C THR A 185 5.92 -3.85 3.99
N PHE A 186 4.67 -4.32 3.85
CA PHE A 186 3.93 -4.24 2.59
C PHE A 186 3.69 -2.79 2.16
N ALA A 187 3.24 -1.92 3.06
CA ALA A 187 3.02 -0.50 2.80
C ALA A 187 4.32 0.22 2.40
N GLN A 188 5.44 -0.05 3.09
CA GLN A 188 6.73 0.55 2.76
C GLN A 188 7.27 0.12 1.39
N PHE A 189 7.10 -1.16 1.02
CA PHE A 189 7.43 -1.59 -0.34
C PHE A 189 6.54 -0.94 -1.39
N LEU A 190 5.24 -0.72 -1.10
CA LEU A 190 4.34 -0.02 -2.02
C LEU A 190 4.81 1.41 -2.28
N LEU A 191 5.09 2.15 -1.21
CA LEU A 191 5.59 3.53 -1.27
C LEU A 191 6.90 3.61 -2.06
N LYS A 192 7.83 2.67 -1.82
CA LYS A 192 9.12 2.62 -2.52
C LYS A 192 8.97 2.34 -4.02
N ASN A 193 8.04 1.48 -4.42
CA ASN A 193 7.86 1.10 -5.82
C ASN A 193 7.08 2.11 -6.64
N MET A 194 6.12 2.81 -6.01
CA MET A 194 5.23 3.74 -6.71
C MET A 194 5.78 5.15 -6.83
N GLY A 195 6.93 5.41 -6.17
CA GLY A 195 7.42 6.76 -5.96
C GLY A 195 6.57 7.43 -4.89
N GLY A 196 7.12 7.52 -3.68
CA GLY A 196 6.41 7.79 -2.43
C GLY A 196 5.76 9.17 -2.37
N SER A 197 6.43 10.13 -1.73
CA SER A 197 5.95 11.52 -1.53
C SER A 197 6.16 12.42 -2.75
N GLU A 198 6.43 11.84 -3.92
CA GLU A 198 6.73 12.56 -5.16
C GLU A 198 5.44 13.09 -5.77
N THR A 199 5.44 14.40 -6.04
CA THR A 199 4.31 15.07 -6.66
C THR A 199 4.15 14.64 -8.12
N PHE A 200 2.97 14.90 -8.71
CA PHE A 200 2.79 14.73 -10.16
C PHE A 200 3.85 15.51 -10.96
N LYS A 201 4.28 16.67 -10.44
CA LYS A 201 5.32 17.49 -11.05
C LYS A 201 6.66 16.79 -11.05
N ASP A 202 7.05 16.16 -9.94
CA ASP A 202 8.29 15.38 -9.85
C ASP A 202 8.30 14.22 -10.85
N LYS A 203 7.16 13.52 -10.98
CA LYS A 203 7.00 12.41 -11.94
C LYS A 203 7.04 12.90 -13.40
N GLN A 204 6.39 14.03 -13.69
CA GLN A 204 6.42 14.67 -15.00
C GLN A 204 7.85 15.11 -15.38
N ASP A 205 8.56 15.76 -14.46
CA ASP A 205 9.91 16.26 -14.71
C ASP A 205 10.91 15.12 -14.88
N PHE A 206 10.78 14.05 -14.10
CA PHE A 206 11.54 12.81 -14.29
C PHE A 206 11.27 12.18 -15.65
N PHE A 207 10.00 12.06 -16.06
CA PHE A 207 9.64 11.52 -17.37
C PHE A 207 10.27 12.34 -18.51
N TYR A 208 10.11 13.67 -18.50
CA TYR A 208 10.71 14.52 -19.53
C TYR A 208 12.24 14.48 -19.50
N HIS A 209 12.86 14.35 -18.33
CA HIS A 209 14.31 14.17 -18.21
C HIS A 209 14.76 12.88 -18.89
N GLU A 210 14.15 11.73 -18.58
CA GLU A 210 14.51 10.45 -19.18
C GLU A 210 14.26 10.43 -20.69
N ILE A 211 13.17 11.03 -21.19
CA ILE A 211 12.93 11.20 -22.63
C ILE A 211 14.04 12.02 -23.29
N ARG A 212 14.40 13.19 -22.73
CA ARG A 212 15.48 14.02 -23.28
C ARG A 212 16.83 13.31 -23.26
N LYS A 213 17.13 12.59 -22.18
CA LYS A 213 18.36 11.81 -22.02
C LYS A 213 18.43 10.64 -22.99
N TYR A 214 17.33 9.92 -23.20
CA TYR A 214 17.23 8.86 -24.20
C TYR A 214 17.46 9.42 -25.61
N HIS A 215 16.88 10.58 -25.92
CA HIS A 215 17.04 11.24 -27.21
C HIS A 215 18.27 12.17 -27.32
N GLN A 216 19.17 12.21 -26.32
CA GLN A 216 20.27 13.18 -26.28
C GLN A 216 21.25 13.06 -27.45
N LYS A 217 21.31 11.88 -28.08
CA LYS A 217 22.16 11.59 -29.25
C LYS A 217 21.42 11.68 -30.58
N HIS A 218 20.10 11.90 -30.54
CA HIS A 218 19.29 12.07 -31.75
C HIS A 218 19.20 13.55 -32.09
N TYR A 219 19.64 13.90 -33.30
CA TYR A 219 19.56 15.27 -33.78
C TYR A 219 18.09 15.65 -34.01
N HIS A 220 17.66 16.78 -33.44
CA HIS A 220 16.30 17.29 -33.63
C HIS A 220 16.19 18.06 -34.94
N GLU A 221 16.08 17.33 -36.05
CA GLU A 221 15.80 17.94 -37.35
C GLU A 221 14.34 18.34 -37.49
N LYS A 222 14.10 19.47 -38.14
CA LYS A 222 12.74 19.96 -38.41
C LYS A 222 12.09 19.07 -39.46
N LEU A 223 11.14 18.24 -39.03
CA LEU A 223 10.32 17.45 -39.95
C LEU A 223 9.23 18.33 -40.58
N SER A 224 9.30 18.52 -41.89
CA SER A 224 8.22 19.19 -42.64
C SER A 224 7.05 18.21 -42.84
N MET A 225 5.89 18.54 -42.26
CA MET A 225 4.66 17.76 -42.41
C MET A 225 3.59 18.61 -43.10
N LYS A 226 3.08 18.14 -44.25
CA LYS A 226 1.94 18.78 -44.93
C LYS A 226 0.65 18.19 -44.36
N VAL A 227 -0.17 19.04 -43.75
CA VAL A 227 -1.46 18.63 -43.17
C VAL A 227 -2.59 19.35 -43.90
N ASN A 228 -3.60 18.59 -44.34
CA ASN A 228 -4.85 19.16 -44.84
C ASN A 228 -5.82 19.31 -43.65
N ARG A 229 -6.26 20.55 -43.39
CA ARG A 229 -7.12 20.92 -42.26
C ARG A 229 -8.49 20.24 -42.30
N GLU A 230 -8.95 19.86 -43.49
CA GLU A 230 -10.24 19.21 -43.72
C GLU A 230 -10.23 17.72 -43.31
N ASN A 231 -9.05 17.12 -43.21
CA ASN A 231 -8.83 15.71 -42.85
C ASN A 231 -7.93 15.55 -41.62
N ALA A 232 -7.94 16.53 -40.70
CA ALA A 232 -7.05 16.55 -39.53
C ALA A 232 -7.31 15.40 -38.53
N TYR A 233 -8.51 14.80 -38.57
CA TYR A 233 -8.84 13.61 -37.79
C TYR A 233 -8.56 12.37 -38.65
N VAL A 234 -7.37 11.80 -38.43
CA VAL A 234 -6.86 10.55 -39.02
C VAL A 234 -6.46 10.61 -40.49
N PRO A 235 -5.19 10.95 -40.81
CA PRO A 235 -4.72 10.80 -42.17
C PRO A 235 -4.00 9.45 -42.31
N LEU A 236 -4.56 8.56 -43.13
CA LEU A 236 -3.84 7.44 -43.76
C LEU A 236 -2.50 7.90 -44.40
N GLU A 237 -2.40 9.18 -44.76
CA GLU A 237 -1.18 9.84 -45.25
C GLU A 237 -0.15 10.12 -44.13
N THR A 238 -0.56 10.41 -42.90
CA THR A 238 0.35 10.52 -41.73
C THR A 238 0.90 9.14 -41.36
N TRP A 239 0.09 8.09 -41.52
CA TRP A 239 0.53 6.70 -41.37
C TRP A 239 1.59 6.30 -42.42
N LYS A 240 1.38 6.64 -43.71
CA LYS A 240 2.36 6.37 -44.78
C LYS A 240 3.67 7.14 -44.60
N THR A 241 3.60 8.38 -44.11
CA THR A 241 4.79 9.20 -43.86
C THR A 241 5.60 8.68 -42.66
N ASN A 242 4.93 8.15 -41.62
CA ASN A 242 5.58 7.56 -40.44
C ASN A 242 6.16 6.16 -40.68
N GLN A 243 5.65 5.37 -41.63
CA GLN A 243 6.23 4.05 -41.93
C GLN A 243 7.66 4.13 -42.50
N ASN A 244 7.99 5.19 -43.23
CA ASN A 244 9.33 5.38 -43.80
C ASN A 244 10.36 5.90 -42.78
N ALA A 245 9.95 6.37 -41.60
CA ALA A 245 10.86 6.84 -40.55
C ALA A 245 11.47 5.69 -39.70
N HIS A 246 11.08 4.44 -39.95
CA HIS A 246 11.54 3.26 -39.22
C HIS A 246 12.59 2.39 -39.94
N HIS A 247 13.15 2.87 -41.05
CA HIS A 247 14.29 2.22 -41.71
C HIS A 247 15.59 2.99 -41.47
N ASP A 248 16.06 3.01 -40.22
CA ASP A 248 17.48 3.14 -39.93
C ASP A 248 17.92 1.85 -39.21
N PRO A 249 18.72 0.98 -39.86
CA PRO A 249 19.20 -0.22 -39.22
C PRO A 249 20.23 0.14 -38.16
N LEU A 250 20.08 -0.47 -37.00
CA LEU A 250 21.07 -0.56 -35.92
C LEU A 250 22.50 -0.65 -36.49
N GLN A 251 23.35 0.32 -36.15
CA GLN A 251 24.80 0.16 -36.02
C GLN A 251 25.19 0.39 -34.56
#